data_AF-A0A2E9UD42-F1
#
_entry.id   AF-A0A2E9UD42-F1
#
_cell.length_a   1.000
_cell.length_b   1.000
_cell.length_c   1.000
_cell.angle_alpha   90.00
_cell.angle_beta   90.00
_cell.angle_gamma   90.00
#
_symmetry.space_group_name_H-M   'P 1'
#
loop_
_entity.id
_entity.type
_entity.pdbx_description
1 polymer ?
#
loop_
_entity_poly.entity_id
_entity_poly.type
_entity_poly.pdbx_seq_one_letter_code
_entity_poly.pdbx_strand_id
1 'polypeptide(L)'
;MNKKIFLLSILPISLIILSCNGYIYPQFEKNPKAAPELIKFDLTMSHNTSKIWAPIRIFEISKQNMPESDEGLKIKSCIAQWAGTFLEETIENDLIHLEFEYKNTYKTNDPDLNVAMLEYIQALTNFTDFVAKKYKNSEFTTTTPTHQWESEILIVDENDSKDSVAGKLYFAMDKYGGRRNHNLGPIASRLLNSSNEMTQPILIHNMKNLAINISGQKSLKDSDSIDYYFYQSNKEYLFNTDLCKK
;
A
#
# COMPACT_ATOMS: atom_id res chain seq x y z
N MET A 1 14.08 40.20 5.04
CA MET A 1 12.89 40.60 5.82
C MET A 1 11.70 39.73 5.40
N ASN A 2 11.17 38.98 6.36
CA ASN A 2 9.82 38.41 6.53
C ASN A 2 9.00 38.01 5.27
N LYS A 3 8.79 36.71 5.02
CA LYS A 3 7.76 35.83 5.63
C LYS A 3 6.32 36.35 5.42
N LYS A 4 5.52 35.67 4.58
CA LYS A 4 4.38 34.81 5.03
C LYS A 4 3.43 34.39 3.88
N ILE A 5 3.19 33.07 3.85
CA ILE A 5 1.88 32.41 3.66
C ILE A 5 1.24 32.57 2.27
N PHE A 6 1.49 31.60 1.39
CA PHE A 6 0.59 31.32 0.28
C PHE A 6 0.27 29.81 0.09
N LEU A 7 0.57 28.99 1.11
CA LEU A 7 0.41 27.53 1.06
C LEU A 7 -0.49 26.96 2.16
N LEU A 8 -1.43 27.77 2.67
CA LEU A 8 -2.39 27.38 3.72
C LEU A 8 -3.86 27.58 3.32
N SER A 9 -4.15 27.97 2.08
CA SER A 9 -5.52 28.27 1.62
C SER A 9 -6.15 27.21 0.72
N ILE A 10 -5.46 26.11 0.41
CA ILE A 10 -6.05 25.01 -0.41
C ILE A 10 -6.66 23.90 0.47
N LEU A 11 -6.30 23.81 1.76
CA LEU A 11 -6.88 22.82 2.67
C LEU A 11 -8.30 23.12 3.19
N PRO A 12 -8.75 24.38 3.40
CA PRO A 12 -10.12 24.61 3.87
C PRO A 12 -11.14 24.64 2.72
N ILE A 13 -10.74 24.90 1.47
CA ILE A 13 -11.68 24.98 0.35
C ILE A 13 -12.13 23.59 -0.11
N SER A 14 -11.27 22.57 -0.05
CA SER A 14 -11.69 21.18 -0.30
C SER A 14 -12.64 20.64 0.78
N LEU A 15 -12.52 21.11 2.03
CA LEU A 15 -13.49 20.84 3.11
C LEU A 15 -14.80 21.63 2.96
N ILE A 16 -14.76 22.82 2.35
CA ILE A 16 -15.97 23.64 2.08
C ILE A 16 -16.71 23.18 0.80
N ILE A 17 -16.01 22.61 -0.20
CA ILE A 17 -16.66 22.02 -1.38
C ILE A 17 -17.42 20.73 -1.02
N LEU A 18 -17.01 20.02 0.04
CA LEU A 18 -17.77 18.91 0.62
C LEU A 18 -19.02 19.35 1.39
N SER A 19 -19.11 20.62 1.82
CA SER A 19 -20.28 21.13 2.55
C SER A 19 -21.26 21.96 1.70
N CYS A 20 -20.92 22.31 0.45
CA CYS A 20 -21.72 23.24 -0.37
C CYS A 20 -22.31 22.70 -1.69
N ASN A 21 -22.21 21.41 -2.02
CA ASN A 21 -23.04 20.81 -3.06
C ASN A 21 -24.05 19.83 -2.45
N GLY A 22 -25.10 20.42 -1.87
CA GLY A 22 -26.32 19.69 -1.59
C GLY A 22 -26.95 19.18 -2.89
N TYR A 23 -27.42 17.93 -2.84
CA TYR A 23 -28.28 17.23 -3.80
C TYR A 23 -27.66 16.82 -5.13
N ILE A 24 -27.39 15.51 -5.28
CA ILE A 24 -27.96 14.73 -6.40
C ILE A 24 -28.25 13.27 -5.91
N TYR A 25 -29.52 12.99 -5.60
CA TYR A 25 -30.17 11.68 -5.36
C TYR A 25 -30.05 10.96 -3.98
N PRO A 26 -30.65 11.51 -2.91
CA PRO A 26 -30.88 10.74 -1.66
C PRO A 26 -31.74 9.47 -1.86
N GLN A 27 -32.46 9.36 -2.99
CA GLN A 27 -33.24 8.16 -3.34
C GLN A 27 -32.41 6.91 -3.65
N PHE A 28 -31.09 7.05 -3.87
CA PHE A 28 -30.19 5.92 -4.12
C PHE A 28 -29.24 5.65 -2.94
N GLU A 29 -29.27 6.48 -1.90
CA GLU A 29 -28.48 6.30 -0.69
C GLU A 29 -29.32 5.60 0.37
N LYS A 30 -28.98 4.36 0.70
CA LYS A 30 -29.66 3.65 1.79
C LYS A 30 -29.29 4.18 3.17
N ASN A 31 -28.11 4.79 3.33
CA ASN A 31 -27.64 5.25 4.64
C ASN A 31 -26.73 6.50 4.57
N PRO A 32 -27.28 7.71 4.36
CA PRO A 32 -26.50 8.95 4.27
C PRO A 32 -25.71 9.29 5.54
N LYS A 33 -26.12 8.76 6.71
CA LYS A 33 -25.41 8.97 7.99
C LYS A 33 -24.11 8.15 8.12
N ALA A 34 -23.90 7.14 7.27
CA ALA A 34 -22.71 6.30 7.29
C ALA A 34 -21.54 6.88 6.45
N ALA A 35 -21.79 7.93 5.65
CA ALA A 35 -20.79 8.47 4.73
C ALA A 35 -19.48 8.93 5.41
N PRO A 36 -19.47 9.67 6.52
CA PRO A 36 -18.22 10.12 7.14
C PRO A 36 -17.32 8.98 7.63
N GLU A 37 -17.91 7.94 8.24
CA GLU A 37 -17.15 6.79 8.75
C GLU A 37 -16.61 5.91 7.62
N LEU A 38 -17.37 5.77 6.53
CA LEU A 38 -16.91 5.05 5.34
C LEU A 38 -15.81 5.80 4.59
N ILE A 39 -15.89 7.14 4.54
CA ILE A 39 -14.81 7.97 4.00
C ILE A 39 -13.54 7.78 4.82
N LYS A 40 -13.65 7.81 6.15
CA LYS A 40 -12.50 7.62 7.03
C LYS A 40 -11.89 6.23 6.84
N PHE A 41 -12.72 5.20 6.74
CA PHE A 41 -12.24 3.86 6.42
C PHE A 41 -11.55 3.79 5.05
N ASP A 42 -12.16 4.33 3.98
CA ASP A 42 -11.57 4.33 2.63
C ASP A 42 -10.20 5.02 2.62
N LEU A 43 -10.07 6.17 3.30
CA LEU A 43 -8.80 6.89 3.41
C LEU A 43 -7.76 6.08 4.20
N THR A 44 -8.14 5.48 5.32
CA THR A 44 -7.24 4.64 6.13
C THR A 44 -6.79 3.41 5.37
N MET A 45 -7.69 2.73 4.66
CA MET A 45 -7.34 1.58 3.82
C MET A 45 -6.45 1.98 2.65
N SER A 46 -6.73 3.12 2.01
CA SER A 46 -5.90 3.66 0.92
C SER A 46 -4.47 3.95 1.38
N HIS A 47 -4.33 4.56 2.57
CA HIS A 47 -3.03 4.85 3.16
C HIS A 47 -2.24 3.57 3.45
N ASN A 48 -2.84 2.62 4.16
CA ASN A 48 -2.18 1.36 4.52
C ASN A 48 -1.84 0.52 3.30
N THR A 49 -2.78 0.41 2.35
CA THR A 49 -2.54 -0.32 1.08
C THR A 49 -1.39 0.30 0.30
N SER A 50 -1.31 1.64 0.22
CA SER A 50 -0.19 2.32 -0.45
C SER A 50 1.14 2.09 0.26
N LYS A 51 1.14 2.07 1.61
CA LYS A 51 2.33 1.76 2.41
C LYS A 51 2.82 0.33 2.18
N ILE A 52 1.90 -0.64 2.08
CA ILE A 52 2.20 -2.05 1.79
C ILE A 52 2.72 -2.26 0.36
N TRP A 53 2.15 -1.57 -0.63
CA TRP A 53 2.60 -1.68 -2.02
C TRP A 53 3.95 -1.01 -2.29
N ALA A 54 4.37 -0.03 -1.48
CA ALA A 54 5.64 0.65 -1.65
C ALA A 54 6.88 -0.28 -1.70
N PRO A 55 7.12 -1.15 -0.71
CA PRO A 55 8.23 -2.12 -0.76
C PRO A 55 8.11 -3.10 -1.93
N ILE A 56 6.89 -3.56 -2.25
CA ILE A 56 6.64 -4.46 -3.38
C ILE A 56 7.05 -3.79 -4.70
N ARG A 57 6.69 -2.52 -4.87
CA ARG A 57 6.98 -1.75 -6.09
C ARG A 57 8.47 -1.40 -6.21
N ILE A 58 9.15 -1.07 -5.11
CA ILE A 58 10.61 -0.93 -5.10
C ILE A 58 11.26 -2.21 -5.61
N PHE A 59 10.87 -3.35 -5.05
CA PHE A 59 11.44 -4.64 -5.43
C PHE A 59 11.19 -4.93 -6.92
N GLU A 60 9.97 -4.68 -7.40
CA GLU A 60 9.58 -4.88 -8.79
C GLU A 60 10.35 -3.97 -9.78
N ILE A 61 10.54 -2.69 -9.46
CA ILE A 61 11.30 -1.78 -10.32
C ILE A 61 12.78 -2.18 -10.33
N SER A 62 13.31 -2.53 -9.16
CA SER A 62 14.72 -2.91 -9.01
C SER A 62 15.09 -4.14 -9.83
N LYS A 63 14.17 -5.10 -10.04
CA LYS A 63 14.45 -6.30 -10.85
C LYS A 63 14.51 -6.04 -12.36
N GLN A 64 13.89 -4.99 -12.88
CA GLN A 64 13.70 -4.83 -14.34
C GLN A 64 15.02 -4.73 -15.12
N ASN A 65 16.07 -4.16 -14.52
CA ASN A 65 17.38 -3.95 -15.15
C ASN A 65 18.52 -4.66 -14.41
N MET A 66 18.18 -5.60 -13.52
CA MET A 66 19.15 -6.27 -12.67
C MET A 66 19.80 -7.45 -13.41
N PRO A 67 21.14 -7.52 -13.47
CA PRO A 67 21.83 -8.67 -14.04
C PRO A 67 21.70 -9.89 -13.13
N GLU A 68 21.63 -11.08 -13.72
CA GLU A 68 21.69 -12.38 -13.00
C GLU A 68 23.14 -12.73 -12.57
N SER A 69 23.94 -11.73 -12.20
CA SER A 69 25.28 -11.92 -11.63
C SER A 69 25.19 -12.09 -10.10
N ASP A 70 26.21 -12.68 -9.48
CA ASP A 70 26.25 -12.84 -8.01
C ASP A 70 26.04 -11.51 -7.27
N GLU A 71 26.63 -10.41 -7.76
CA GLU A 71 26.40 -9.07 -7.20
C GLU A 71 24.94 -8.62 -7.37
N GLY A 72 24.39 -8.76 -8.58
CA GLY A 72 23.01 -8.36 -8.87
C GLY A 72 22.00 -9.12 -8.00
N LEU A 73 22.16 -10.44 -7.90
CA LEU A 73 21.30 -11.31 -7.11
C LEU A 73 21.48 -11.08 -5.61
N LYS A 74 22.69 -10.77 -5.13
CA LYS A 74 22.90 -10.33 -3.74
C LYS A 74 22.17 -9.02 -3.43
N ILE A 75 22.22 -8.04 -4.35
CA ILE A 75 21.43 -6.81 -4.23
C ILE A 75 19.93 -7.13 -4.21
N LYS A 76 19.47 -8.06 -5.06
CA LYS A 76 18.06 -8.53 -5.07
C LYS A 76 17.64 -9.07 -3.70
N SER A 77 18.44 -9.97 -3.14
CA SER A 77 18.18 -10.62 -1.84
C SER A 77 18.10 -9.58 -0.74
N CYS A 78 19.03 -8.62 -0.75
CA CYS A 78 19.02 -7.49 0.17
C CYS A 78 17.75 -6.65 0.11
N ILE A 79 17.35 -6.22 -1.10
CA ILE A 79 16.13 -5.41 -1.27
C ILE A 79 14.90 -6.20 -0.82
N ALA A 80 14.82 -7.50 -1.15
CA ALA A 80 13.76 -8.37 -0.67
C ALA A 80 13.74 -8.43 0.86
N GLN A 81 14.86 -8.69 1.52
CA GLN A 81 14.90 -8.78 2.99
C GLN A 81 14.46 -7.48 3.67
N TRP A 82 14.91 -6.34 3.16
CA TRP A 82 14.46 -5.02 3.62
C TRP A 82 12.96 -4.79 3.39
N ALA A 83 12.44 -5.16 2.22
CA ALA A 83 11.00 -5.12 1.94
C ALA A 83 10.22 -6.00 2.93
N GLY A 84 10.74 -7.20 3.26
CA GLY A 84 10.15 -8.10 4.24
C GLY A 84 10.09 -7.49 5.64
N THR A 85 11.20 -6.95 6.14
CA THR A 85 11.26 -6.27 7.45
C THR A 85 10.32 -5.08 7.53
N PHE A 86 10.27 -4.24 6.50
CA PHE A 86 9.35 -3.09 6.48
C PHE A 86 7.87 -3.53 6.56
N LEU A 87 7.52 -4.63 5.89
CA LEU A 87 6.15 -5.16 5.93
C LEU A 87 5.80 -5.78 7.29
N GLU A 88 6.74 -6.46 7.95
CA GLU A 88 6.54 -6.92 9.34
C GLU A 88 6.27 -5.74 10.29
N GLU A 89 7.08 -4.68 10.20
CA GLU A 89 6.87 -3.46 10.99
C GLU A 89 5.51 -2.80 10.68
N THR A 90 5.06 -2.84 9.42
CA THR A 90 3.75 -2.31 9.01
C THR A 90 2.60 -3.13 9.61
N ILE A 91 2.75 -4.46 9.71
CA ILE A 91 1.75 -5.32 10.38
C ILE A 91 1.65 -4.97 11.86
N GLU A 92 2.79 -4.88 12.54
CA GLU A 92 2.87 -4.62 13.98
C GLU A 92 2.37 -3.23 14.36
N ASN A 93 2.73 -2.21 13.59
CA ASN A 93 2.45 -0.82 13.94
C ASN A 93 1.13 -0.29 13.37
N ASP A 94 0.64 -0.82 12.24
CA ASP A 94 -0.54 -0.26 11.58
C ASP A 94 -1.71 -1.25 11.53
N LEU A 95 -1.49 -2.47 11.02
CA LEU A 95 -2.61 -3.39 10.70
C LEU A 95 -3.23 -4.04 11.93
N ILE A 96 -2.44 -4.40 12.95
CA ILE A 96 -2.95 -4.95 14.21
C ILE A 96 -3.87 -3.93 14.91
N HIS A 97 -3.51 -2.65 14.88
CA HIS A 97 -4.32 -1.60 15.48
C HIS A 97 -5.59 -1.32 14.67
N LEU A 98 -5.52 -1.42 13.34
CA LEU A 98 -6.65 -1.17 12.45
C LEU A 98 -7.84 -2.12 12.70
N GLU A 99 -7.57 -3.42 12.88
CA GLU A 99 -8.62 -4.40 13.17
C GLU A 99 -9.31 -4.10 14.52
N PHE A 100 -8.52 -3.76 15.54
CA PHE A 100 -9.01 -3.40 16.86
C PHE A 100 -9.84 -2.10 16.81
N GLU A 101 -9.35 -1.08 16.13
CA GLU A 101 -10.03 0.21 15.99
C GLU A 101 -11.35 0.05 15.25
N TYR A 102 -11.38 -0.76 14.19
CA TYR A 102 -12.60 -1.01 13.41
C TYR A 102 -13.66 -1.76 14.21
N LYS A 103 -13.27 -2.76 15.01
CA LYS A 103 -14.19 -3.49 15.91
C LYS A 103 -14.84 -2.59 16.98
N ASN A 104 -14.24 -1.44 17.30
CA ASN A 104 -14.66 -0.59 18.40
C ASN A 104 -15.24 0.78 17.98
N THR A 105 -14.83 1.32 16.83
CA THR A 105 -15.04 2.73 16.48
C THR A 105 -15.85 2.94 15.19
N TYR A 106 -15.64 2.12 14.15
CA TYR A 106 -16.12 2.42 12.78
C TYR A 106 -17.27 1.53 12.31
N LYS A 107 -18.25 1.26 13.18
CA LYS A 107 -19.41 0.42 12.82
C LYS A 107 -20.45 1.22 12.05
N THR A 108 -20.80 0.72 10.87
CA THR A 108 -22.00 1.16 10.16
C THR A 108 -23.24 0.46 10.71
N ASN A 109 -24.42 0.97 10.37
CA ASN A 109 -25.68 0.29 10.70
C ASN A 109 -26.02 -0.89 9.76
N ASP A 110 -25.16 -1.17 8.77
CA ASP A 110 -25.30 -2.31 7.84
C ASP A 110 -24.36 -3.46 8.28
N PRO A 111 -24.91 -4.56 8.81
CA PRO A 111 -24.12 -5.71 9.23
C PRO A 111 -23.29 -6.34 8.11
N ASP A 112 -23.81 -6.40 6.89
CA ASP A 112 -23.12 -7.01 5.74
C ASP A 112 -21.91 -6.14 5.33
N LEU A 113 -22.06 -4.83 5.40
CA LEU A 113 -20.96 -3.89 5.13
C LEU A 113 -19.87 -4.00 6.20
N ASN A 114 -20.24 -4.09 7.47
CA ASN A 114 -19.28 -4.27 8.56
C ASN A 114 -18.49 -5.59 8.42
N VAL A 115 -19.15 -6.67 8.00
CA VAL A 115 -18.50 -7.95 7.70
C VAL A 115 -17.52 -7.79 6.54
N ALA A 116 -17.92 -7.14 5.43
CA ALA A 116 -17.05 -6.93 4.28
C ALA A 116 -15.82 -6.06 4.63
N MET A 117 -15.96 -5.07 5.50
CA MET A 117 -14.86 -4.22 5.96
C MET A 117 -13.85 -5.00 6.81
N LEU A 118 -14.32 -5.84 7.73
CA LEU A 118 -13.46 -6.73 8.53
C LEU A 118 -12.73 -7.77 7.66
N GLU A 119 -13.45 -8.38 6.71
CA GLU A 119 -12.84 -9.31 5.76
C GLU A 119 -11.76 -8.64 4.92
N TYR A 120 -11.95 -7.38 4.50
CA TYR A 120 -10.93 -6.63 3.78
C TYR A 120 -9.69 -6.37 4.65
N ILE A 121 -9.86 -5.89 5.89
CA ILE A 121 -8.74 -5.72 6.83
C ILE A 121 -7.99 -7.04 7.00
N GLN A 122 -8.70 -8.14 7.27
CA GLN A 122 -8.09 -9.44 7.52
C GLN A 122 -7.36 -9.99 6.28
N ALA A 123 -7.95 -9.85 5.10
CA ALA A 123 -7.31 -10.26 3.85
C ALA A 123 -6.04 -9.44 3.58
N LEU A 124 -6.06 -8.13 3.86
CA LEU A 124 -4.88 -7.26 3.70
C LEU A 124 -3.77 -7.67 4.67
N THR A 125 -4.09 -7.95 5.94
CA THR A 125 -3.13 -8.43 6.93
C THR A 125 -2.52 -9.77 6.53
N ASN A 126 -3.34 -10.74 6.10
CA ASN A 126 -2.87 -12.04 5.65
C ASN A 126 -1.97 -11.94 4.41
N PHE A 127 -2.33 -11.08 3.46
CA PHE A 127 -1.49 -10.78 2.30
C PHE A 127 -0.16 -10.20 2.73
N THR A 128 -0.18 -9.17 3.57
CA THR A 128 1.03 -8.50 4.05
C THR A 128 1.96 -9.47 4.78
N ASP A 129 1.42 -10.32 5.66
CA ASP A 129 2.19 -11.34 6.39
C ASP A 129 2.82 -12.37 5.45
N PHE A 130 2.06 -12.85 4.47
CA PHE A 130 2.57 -13.77 3.44
C PHE A 130 3.74 -13.15 2.66
N VAL A 131 3.54 -11.93 2.13
CA VAL A 131 4.57 -11.23 1.35
C VAL A 131 5.81 -10.95 2.21
N ALA A 132 5.62 -10.46 3.43
CA ALA A 132 6.70 -10.17 4.37
C ALA A 132 7.58 -11.39 4.63
N LYS A 133 6.96 -12.54 4.93
CA LYS A 133 7.67 -13.80 5.17
C LYS A 133 8.41 -14.29 3.94
N LYS A 134 7.82 -14.18 2.75
CA LYS A 134 8.50 -14.59 1.50
C LYS A 134 9.74 -13.73 1.24
N TYR A 135 9.57 -12.41 1.29
CA TYR A 135 10.65 -11.46 1.08
C TYR A 135 11.80 -11.61 2.08
N LYS A 136 11.48 -11.69 3.37
CA LYS A 136 12.49 -11.81 4.44
C LYS A 136 13.34 -13.07 4.33
N ASN A 137 12.76 -14.16 3.84
CA ASN A 137 13.45 -15.45 3.69
C ASN A 137 14.00 -15.68 2.28
N SER A 138 13.99 -14.66 1.42
CA SER A 138 14.48 -14.78 0.04
C SER A 138 16.00 -14.72 0.00
N GLU A 139 16.59 -15.65 -0.75
CA GLU A 139 17.98 -15.65 -1.16
C GLU A 139 18.03 -16.07 -2.64
N PHE A 140 18.36 -15.11 -3.50
CA PHE A 140 18.50 -15.32 -4.93
C PHE A 140 19.93 -15.69 -5.28
N THR A 141 20.07 -16.73 -6.09
CA THR A 141 21.36 -17.26 -6.54
C THR A 141 21.33 -17.47 -8.04
N THR A 142 22.48 -17.68 -8.66
CA THR A 142 22.56 -17.98 -10.11
C THR A 142 21.84 -19.27 -10.49
N THR A 143 21.59 -20.18 -9.54
CA THR A 143 20.77 -21.39 -9.75
C THR A 143 19.28 -21.13 -9.54
N THR A 144 18.93 -20.11 -8.75
CA THR A 144 17.55 -19.75 -8.41
C THR A 144 17.36 -18.22 -8.47
N PRO A 145 17.40 -17.61 -9.68
CA PRO A 145 17.41 -16.15 -9.83
C PRO A 145 16.04 -15.51 -9.53
N THR A 146 14.97 -16.32 -9.53
CA THR A 146 13.61 -15.90 -9.20
C THR A 146 12.83 -17.03 -8.51
N HIS A 147 11.88 -16.65 -7.66
CA HIS A 147 10.95 -17.58 -7.04
C HIS A 147 9.56 -17.56 -7.71
N GLN A 148 8.87 -18.70 -7.69
CA GLN A 148 7.50 -18.81 -8.20
C GLN A 148 6.53 -17.85 -7.50
N TRP A 149 6.66 -17.66 -6.18
CA TRP A 149 5.80 -16.76 -5.42
C TRP A 149 5.92 -15.29 -5.85
N GLU A 150 7.03 -14.88 -6.49
CA GLU A 150 7.14 -13.52 -7.03
C GLU A 150 6.08 -13.29 -8.10
N SER A 151 5.71 -14.32 -8.88
CA SER A 151 4.66 -14.21 -9.89
C SER A 151 3.28 -14.03 -9.24
N GLU A 152 3.01 -14.72 -8.13
CA GLU A 152 1.75 -14.61 -7.36
C GLU A 152 1.54 -13.22 -6.73
N ILE A 153 2.61 -12.43 -6.57
CA ILE A 153 2.54 -11.08 -6.00
C ILE A 153 2.61 -10.01 -7.08
N LEU A 154 3.39 -10.24 -8.14
CA LEU A 154 3.74 -9.22 -9.14
C LEU A 154 2.93 -9.35 -10.44
N ILE A 155 2.32 -10.50 -10.71
CA ILE A 155 1.45 -10.75 -11.85
C ILE A 155 0.09 -11.13 -11.28
N VAL A 156 -0.60 -10.14 -10.72
CA VAL A 156 -2.02 -10.32 -10.44
C VAL A 156 -2.74 -10.24 -11.77
N ASP A 157 -2.87 -11.37 -12.43
CA ASP A 157 -3.77 -11.53 -13.55
C ASP A 157 -5.16 -11.86 -13.00
N GLU A 158 -6.23 -11.48 -13.70
CA GLU A 158 -7.62 -11.80 -13.30
C GLU A 158 -7.90 -13.32 -13.21
N ASN A 159 -6.92 -14.14 -13.64
CA ASN A 159 -6.92 -15.60 -13.58
C ASN A 159 -6.20 -16.19 -12.36
N ASP A 160 -5.64 -15.38 -11.46
CA ASP A 160 -5.11 -15.91 -10.20
C ASP A 160 -6.23 -16.62 -9.45
N SER A 161 -5.94 -17.85 -8.99
CA SER A 161 -6.92 -18.65 -8.26
C SER A 161 -7.51 -17.81 -7.13
N LYS A 162 -8.85 -17.80 -7.00
CA LYS A 162 -9.55 -17.19 -5.85
C LYS A 162 -9.01 -17.70 -4.50
N ASP A 163 -8.31 -18.84 -4.50
CA ASP A 163 -7.71 -19.44 -3.32
C ASP A 163 -6.30 -18.91 -2.99
N SER A 164 -5.64 -18.22 -3.93
CA SER A 164 -4.34 -17.56 -3.70
C SER A 164 -4.47 -16.41 -2.67
N VAL A 165 -3.35 -16.04 -2.04
CA VAL A 165 -3.36 -14.97 -1.03
C VAL A 165 -3.70 -13.62 -1.67
N ALA A 166 -3.15 -13.33 -2.85
CA ALA A 166 -3.51 -12.15 -3.63
C ALA A 166 -4.99 -12.20 -4.07
N GLY A 167 -5.45 -13.31 -4.64
CA GLY A 167 -6.85 -13.48 -5.07
C GLY A 167 -7.87 -13.27 -3.94
N LYS A 168 -7.57 -13.75 -2.72
CA LYS A 168 -8.38 -13.49 -1.53
C LYS A 168 -8.47 -12.01 -1.17
N LEU A 169 -7.36 -11.27 -1.29
CA LEU A 169 -7.34 -9.83 -1.08
C LEU A 169 -8.21 -9.10 -2.12
N TYR A 170 -8.06 -9.43 -3.40
CA TYR A 170 -8.88 -8.83 -4.47
C TYR A 170 -10.37 -9.10 -4.27
N PHE A 171 -10.73 -10.33 -3.92
CA PHE A 171 -12.12 -10.68 -3.65
C PHE A 171 -12.69 -9.89 -2.47
N ALA A 172 -11.93 -9.71 -1.40
CA ALA A 172 -12.37 -8.93 -0.24
C ALA A 172 -12.54 -7.44 -0.59
N MET A 173 -11.63 -6.88 -1.40
CA MET A 173 -11.72 -5.51 -1.92
C MET A 173 -12.97 -5.32 -2.80
N ASP A 174 -13.23 -6.24 -3.73
CA ASP A 174 -14.41 -6.19 -4.61
C ASP A 174 -15.71 -6.33 -3.82
N LYS A 175 -15.78 -7.29 -2.89
CA LYS A 175 -16.92 -7.47 -2.00
C LYS A 175 -17.20 -6.21 -1.18
N TYR A 176 -16.17 -5.60 -0.59
CA TYR A 176 -16.30 -4.32 0.11
C TYR A 176 -16.79 -3.21 -0.83
N GLY A 177 -16.16 -3.05 -2.00
CA GLY A 177 -16.53 -2.05 -3.00
C GLY A 177 -18.00 -2.15 -3.41
N GLY A 178 -18.50 -3.35 -3.68
CA GLY A 178 -19.91 -3.62 -3.99
C GLY A 178 -20.84 -3.20 -2.84
N ARG A 179 -20.52 -3.59 -1.60
CA ARG A 179 -21.33 -3.23 -0.42
C ARG A 179 -21.31 -1.74 -0.11
N ARG A 180 -20.15 -1.09 -0.24
CA ARG A 180 -20.00 0.35 -0.09
C ARG A 180 -20.81 1.10 -1.13
N ASN A 181 -20.70 0.72 -2.41
CA ASN A 181 -21.42 1.38 -3.50
C ASN A 181 -22.94 1.23 -3.35
N HIS A 182 -23.43 0.08 -2.87
CA HIS A 182 -24.84 -0.12 -2.55
C HIS A 182 -25.35 0.77 -1.41
N ASN A 183 -24.48 1.12 -0.45
CA ASN A 183 -24.84 1.97 0.70
C ASN A 183 -24.77 3.46 0.39
N LEU A 184 -23.75 3.90 -0.35
CA LEU A 184 -23.44 5.31 -0.62
C LEU A 184 -23.88 5.80 -2.01
N GLY A 185 -24.32 4.92 -2.89
CA GLY A 185 -24.77 5.28 -4.23
C GLY A 185 -23.72 6.11 -5.00
N PRO A 186 -24.11 7.18 -5.71
CA PRO A 186 -23.20 8.01 -6.51
C PRO A 186 -22.05 8.68 -5.75
N ILE A 187 -22.17 8.88 -4.42
CA ILE A 187 -21.09 9.44 -3.61
C ILE A 187 -19.88 8.50 -3.58
N ALA A 188 -20.10 7.18 -3.63
CA ALA A 188 -19.03 6.18 -3.63
C ALA A 188 -18.04 6.38 -4.79
N SER A 189 -18.52 6.78 -5.97
CA SER A 189 -17.68 7.03 -7.14
C SER A 189 -16.75 8.24 -6.95
N ARG A 190 -17.21 9.29 -6.27
CA ARG A 190 -16.36 10.45 -5.95
C ARG A 190 -15.27 10.10 -4.95
N LEU A 191 -15.58 9.24 -3.98
CA LEU A 191 -14.62 8.77 -2.98
C LEU A 191 -13.54 7.89 -3.58
N LEU A 192 -13.91 7.01 -4.52
CA LEU A 192 -12.97 6.19 -5.26
C LEU A 192 -11.94 7.05 -6.01
N ASN A 193 -12.38 8.14 -6.66
CA ASN A 193 -11.49 9.05 -7.36
C ASN A 193 -10.51 9.76 -6.41
N SER A 194 -11.00 10.28 -5.27
CA SER A 194 -10.13 10.92 -4.28
C SER A 194 -9.12 9.94 -3.66
N SER A 195 -9.52 8.70 -3.41
CA SER A 195 -8.63 7.63 -2.95
C SER A 195 -7.51 7.37 -3.96
N ASN A 196 -7.85 7.24 -5.25
CA ASN A 196 -6.89 7.01 -6.33
C ASN A 196 -5.90 8.18 -6.51
N GLU A 197 -6.33 9.43 -6.29
CA GLU A 197 -5.44 10.60 -6.36
C GLU A 197 -4.46 10.66 -5.17
N MET A 198 -4.86 10.13 -4.01
CA MET A 198 -4.02 10.11 -2.80
C MET A 198 -3.03 8.95 -2.76
N THR A 199 -3.34 7.82 -3.39
CA THR A 199 -2.50 6.61 -3.32
C THR A 199 -1.14 6.82 -3.98
N GLN A 200 -1.06 7.54 -5.11
CA GLN A 200 0.21 7.76 -5.82
C GLN A 200 1.24 8.57 -5.00
N PRO A 201 0.90 9.75 -4.43
CA PRO A 201 1.83 10.48 -3.57
C PRO A 201 2.26 9.69 -2.32
N ILE A 202 1.33 8.96 -1.68
CA ILE A 202 1.62 8.15 -0.48
C ILE A 202 2.55 6.99 -0.83
N LEU A 203 2.30 6.32 -1.95
CA LEU A 203 3.14 5.25 -2.48
C LEU A 203 4.56 5.77 -2.73
N ILE A 204 4.71 6.85 -3.51
CA ILE A 204 6.02 7.44 -3.83
C ILE A 204 6.75 7.88 -2.55
N HIS A 205 6.05 8.48 -1.60
CA HIS A 205 6.65 8.89 -0.33
C HIS A 205 7.24 7.70 0.45
N ASN A 206 6.46 6.63 0.62
CA ASN A 206 6.94 5.43 1.31
C ASN A 206 8.05 4.72 0.53
N MET A 207 7.97 4.70 -0.80
CA MET A 207 9.04 4.16 -1.64
C MET A 207 10.35 4.90 -1.41
N LYS A 208 10.33 6.23 -1.40
CA LYS A 208 11.52 7.05 -1.17
C LYS A 208 12.11 6.86 0.22
N ASN A 209 11.27 6.86 1.25
CA ASN A 209 11.72 6.64 2.63
C ASN A 209 12.41 5.28 2.78
N LEU A 210 11.81 4.23 2.19
CA LEU A 210 12.40 2.90 2.21
C LEU A 210 13.72 2.85 1.42
N ALA A 211 13.77 3.45 0.22
CA ALA A 211 15.00 3.52 -0.57
C ALA A 211 16.13 4.24 0.19
N ILE A 212 15.81 5.35 0.86
CA ILE A 212 16.72 6.08 1.76
C ILE A 212 17.27 5.16 2.86
N ASN A 213 16.40 4.40 3.53
CA ASN A 213 16.80 3.49 4.60
C ASN A 213 17.70 2.35 4.08
N ILE A 214 17.36 1.78 2.92
CA ILE A 214 18.12 0.70 2.29
C ILE A 214 19.51 1.18 1.85
N SER A 215 19.60 2.40 1.30
CA SER A 215 20.82 2.90 0.65
C SER A 215 21.68 3.81 1.53
N GLY A 216 21.18 4.24 2.69
CA GLY A 216 21.85 5.19 3.59
C GLY A 216 21.90 6.63 3.05
N GLN A 217 21.12 6.94 2.02
CA GLN A 217 21.06 8.29 1.43
C GLN A 217 20.31 9.24 2.36
N LYS A 218 20.68 10.53 2.37
CA LYS A 218 20.01 11.51 3.25
C LYS A 218 18.67 12.00 2.70
N SER A 219 18.50 11.99 1.37
CA SER A 219 17.32 12.51 0.68
C SER A 219 17.28 12.06 -0.78
N LEU A 220 16.08 11.97 -1.36
CA LEU A 220 15.85 11.69 -2.79
C LEU A 220 14.95 12.75 -3.42
N LYS A 221 15.32 13.24 -4.61
CA LYS A 221 14.51 14.14 -5.44
C LYS A 221 13.40 13.39 -6.16
N ASP A 222 12.40 14.09 -6.68
CA ASP A 222 11.32 13.49 -7.49
C ASP A 222 11.82 12.92 -8.82
N SER A 223 12.95 13.44 -9.32
CA SER A 223 13.60 12.98 -10.54
C SER A 223 14.49 11.74 -10.36
N ASP A 224 14.72 11.29 -9.13
CA ASP A 224 15.67 10.20 -8.86
C ASP A 224 15.02 8.85 -9.20
N SER A 225 15.69 8.06 -10.03
CA SER A 225 15.27 6.68 -10.34
C SER A 225 15.68 5.74 -9.20
N ILE A 226 14.72 4.99 -8.65
CA ILE A 226 14.95 3.97 -7.63
C ILE A 226 14.92 2.60 -8.32
N ASP A 227 15.95 2.33 -9.12
CA ASP A 227 16.12 1.09 -9.88
C ASP A 227 17.37 0.31 -9.42
N TYR A 228 17.73 -0.75 -10.13
CA TYR A 228 18.94 -1.52 -9.88
C TYR A 228 20.21 -0.65 -9.74
N TYR A 229 20.42 0.32 -10.63
CA TYR A 229 21.65 1.12 -10.66
C TYR A 229 21.76 2.04 -9.45
N PHE A 230 20.62 2.51 -8.91
CA PHE A 230 20.59 3.21 -7.64
C PHE A 230 21.15 2.34 -6.51
N TYR A 231 20.69 1.10 -6.37
CA TYR A 231 21.18 0.20 -5.32
C TYR A 231 22.62 -0.26 -5.56
N GLN A 232 22.99 -0.49 -6.82
CA GLN A 232 24.37 -0.82 -7.20
C GLN A 232 25.34 0.30 -6.80
N SER A 233 24.96 1.56 -7.03
CA SER A 233 25.78 2.73 -6.67
C SER A 233 25.90 2.94 -5.16
N ASN A 234 25.03 2.31 -4.36
CA ASN A 234 25.02 2.37 -2.90
C ASN A 234 25.33 1.02 -2.24
N LYS A 235 25.88 0.06 -2.99
CA LYS A 235 26.02 -1.34 -2.55
C LYS A 235 26.90 -1.51 -1.31
N GLU A 236 27.89 -0.64 -1.10
CA GLU A 236 28.74 -0.68 0.09
C GLU A 236 27.95 -0.45 1.37
N TYR A 237 27.02 0.51 1.36
CA TYR A 237 26.13 0.69 2.50
C TYR A 237 25.22 -0.53 2.65
N LEU A 238 24.56 -0.91 1.55
CA LEU A 238 23.59 -2.00 1.51
C LEU A 238 24.15 -3.31 2.09
N PHE A 239 25.30 -3.76 1.61
CA PHE A 239 25.95 -5.01 2.03
C PHE A 239 26.51 -4.97 3.46
N ASN A 240 26.70 -3.77 4.02
CA ASN A 240 27.15 -3.59 5.40
C ASN A 240 25.99 -3.42 6.40
N THR A 241 24.74 -3.52 5.96
CA THR A 241 23.58 -3.57 6.86
C THR A 241 23.47 -4.95 7.50
N ASP A 242 22.98 -5.02 8.75
CA ASP A 242 22.85 -6.30 9.48
C ASP A 242 21.85 -7.26 8.82
N LEU A 243 20.93 -6.72 8.01
CA LEU A 243 20.00 -7.51 7.19
C LEU A 243 20.73 -8.25 6.05
N CYS A 244 21.72 -7.60 5.43
CA CYS A 244 22.42 -8.08 4.22
C CYS A 244 23.76 -8.79 4.46
N LYS A 245 24.26 -8.81 5.70
CA LYS A 245 25.54 -9.42 6.06
C LYS A 245 25.50 -10.96 6.10
N LYS A 246 24.31 -11.55 6.07
CA LYS A 246 24.12 -13.01 6.18
C LYS A 246 24.42 -13.72 4.86
#